data_AF-A0A7C4ZXR7-F1
#
_entry.id   AF-A0A7C4ZXR7-F1
#
_cell.length_a   1.000
_cell.length_b   1.000
_cell.length_c   1.000
_cell.angle_alpha   90.00
_cell.angle_beta   90.00
_cell.angle_gamma   90.00
#
_symmetry.space_group_name_H-M   'P 1'
#
loop_
_entity.id
_entity.type
_entity.pdbx_description
1 polymer ?
#
loop_
_entity_poly.entity_id
_entity_poly.type
_entity_poly.pdbx_seq_one_letter_code
_entity_poly.pdbx_strand_id
1 'polypeptide(L)'
;MLRIQSSKRVFITVNPSISIKWLKNCLDSLYKQSYTNYEIILVDNCSSNGGCEFVKSNYPNVKLLKQGKNYEFAKANNIALQ
;
A
#
# COMPACT_ATOMS: atom_id res chain seq x y z
N MET A 1 6.58 3.72 -30.56
CA MET A 1 6.42 2.32 -30.09
C MET A 1 7.03 2.23 -28.69
N LEU A 2 6.25 2.52 -27.65
CA LEU A 2 6.72 2.39 -26.27
C LEU A 2 6.66 0.91 -25.90
N ARG A 3 7.81 0.25 -25.90
CA ARG A 3 7.99 -1.11 -25.37
C ARG A 3 7.73 -1.04 -23.87
N ILE A 4 6.59 -1.58 -23.43
CA ILE A 4 6.41 -1.96 -22.02
C ILE A 4 7.40 -3.11 -21.79
N GLN A 5 8.57 -2.81 -21.22
CA GLN A 5 9.46 -3.86 -20.74
C GLN A 5 8.72 -4.60 -19.63
N SER A 6 8.43 -5.87 -19.90
CA SER A 6 7.82 -6.81 -18.96
C SER A 6 8.71 -6.94 -17.71
N SER A 7 8.42 -6.13 -16.70
CA SER A 7 8.89 -6.31 -15.34
C SER A 7 7.65 -6.74 -14.57
N LYS A 8 7.47 -8.03 -14.29
CA LYS A 8 6.33 -8.53 -13.50
C LYS A 8 6.38 -7.91 -12.10
N ARG A 9 5.80 -6.72 -11.89
CA ARG A 9 5.69 -6.08 -10.58
C ARG A 9 4.28 -6.30 -10.07
N VAL A 10 4.16 -6.99 -8.95
CA VAL A 10 2.89 -7.12 -8.23
C VAL A 10 2.72 -5.91 -7.33
N PHE A 11 1.61 -5.19 -7.50
CA PHE A 11 1.22 -4.05 -6.68
C PHE A 11 0.24 -4.50 -5.63
N ILE A 12 0.56 -4.28 -4.35
CA ILE A 12 -0.33 -4.65 -3.24
C ILE A 12 -0.81 -3.37 -2.57
N THR A 13 -2.11 -3.12 -2.66
CA THR A 13 -2.78 -1.97 -2.06
C THR A 13 -3.31 -2.32 -0.67
N VAL A 14 -2.84 -1.61 0.35
CA VAL A 14 -3.35 -1.74 1.72
C VAL A 14 -4.01 -0.41 2.13
N ASN A 15 -5.19 -0.47 2.78
CA ASN A 15 -5.97 0.71 3.15
C ASN A 15 -5.97 0.90 4.69
N PRO A 16 -5.50 2.03 5.23
CA PRO A 16 -5.26 2.23 6.66
C PRO A 16 -6.50 2.62 7.47
N SER A 17 -7.72 2.58 6.91
CA SER A 17 -8.93 2.57 7.73
C SER A 17 -8.97 1.41 8.75
N ILE A 18 -8.10 0.40 8.59
CA ILE A 18 -7.98 -0.76 9.47
C ILE A 18 -7.07 -0.47 10.69
N SER A 19 -7.26 -1.23 11.78
CA SER A 19 -6.38 -1.15 12.97
C SER A 19 -4.91 -1.45 12.64
N ILE A 20 -4.00 -0.72 13.30
CA ILE A 20 -2.54 -0.86 13.19
C ILE A 20 -2.09 -2.31 13.39
N LYS A 21 -2.74 -3.07 14.28
CA LYS A 21 -2.41 -4.49 14.52
C LYS A 21 -2.55 -5.32 13.23
N TRP A 22 -3.65 -5.14 12.50
CA TRP A 22 -3.91 -5.87 11.27
C TRP A 22 -3.03 -5.39 10.13
N LEU A 23 -2.79 -4.08 10.07
CA LEU A 23 -1.85 -3.49 9.12
C LEU A 23 -0.45 -4.09 9.29
N LYS A 24 0.05 -4.18 10.54
CA LYS A 24 1.33 -4.80 10.87
C LYS A 24 1.37 -6.26 10.42
N ASN A 25 0.37 -7.06 10.80
CA ASN A 25 0.33 -8.48 10.45
C ASN A 25 0.29 -8.71 8.94
N CYS A 26 -0.45 -7.87 8.20
CA CYS A 26 -0.51 -7.92 6.75
C CYS A 26 0.86 -7.61 6.13
N LEU A 27 1.49 -6.48 6.51
CA LEU A 27 2.80 -6.10 6.00
C LEU A 27 3.86 -7.15 6.34
N ASP A 28 3.92 -7.64 7.58
CA ASP A 28 4.85 -8.71 7.98
C ASP A 28 4.69 -9.96 7.10
N SER A 29 3.46 -10.34 6.74
CA SER A 29 3.19 -11.46 5.83
C SER A 29 3.73 -11.19 4.43
N LEU A 30 3.53 -9.98 3.91
CA LEU A 30 4.03 -9.55 2.60
C LEU A 30 5.56 -9.48 2.53
N TYR A 31 6.25 -9.25 3.65
CA TYR A 31 7.71 -9.29 3.71
C TYR A 31 8.29 -10.71 3.89
N LYS A 32 7.51 -11.65 4.44
CA LYS A 32 7.94 -13.05 4.68
C LYS A 32 7.77 -13.99 3.49
N GLN A 33 6.94 -13.61 2.52
CA GLN A 33 6.73 -14.40 1.30
C GLN A 33 7.99 -14.44 0.39
N SER A 34 8.06 -15.42 -0.52
CA SER A 34 9.26 -15.76 -1.30
C SER A 34 9.41 -15.08 -2.68
N TYR A 35 8.34 -14.52 -3.23
CA TYR A 35 8.32 -13.74 -4.45
C TYR A 35 8.90 -12.34 -4.22
N THR A 36 9.97 -11.98 -4.95
CA THR A 36 10.73 -10.75 -4.68
C THR A 36 10.43 -9.58 -5.65
N ASN A 37 9.67 -9.81 -6.73
CA ASN A 37 9.41 -8.78 -7.74
C ASN A 37 8.08 -8.07 -7.50
N TYR A 38 7.96 -7.37 -6.37
CA TYR A 38 6.75 -6.66 -5.99
C TYR A 38 7.07 -5.30 -5.38
N GLU A 39 6.05 -4.43 -5.35
CA GLU A 39 6.07 -3.20 -4.58
C GLU A 39 4.80 -3.09 -3.72
N ILE A 40 4.96 -2.53 -2.53
CA ILE A 40 3.84 -2.30 -1.61
C ILE A 40 3.49 -0.82 -1.66
N ILE A 41 2.22 -0.54 -1.96
CA ILE A 41 1.66 0.81 -1.93
C ILE A 41 0.56 0.82 -0.86
N LEU A 42 0.75 1.63 0.18
CA LEU A 42 -0.30 1.89 1.17
C LEU A 42 -1.08 3.13 0.76
N VAL A 43 -2.39 2.96 0.55
CA VAL A 43 -3.30 4.04 0.15
C VAL A 43 -4.03 4.55 1.37
N ASP A 44 -3.61 5.70 1.89
CA ASP A 44 -4.30 6.36 2.99
C ASP A 44 -5.55 7.10 2.53
N ASN A 45 -6.70 6.47 2.75
CA ASN A 45 -8.00 6.98 2.40
C ASN A 45 -8.61 7.85 3.52
N CYS A 46 -7.83 8.83 4.00
CA CYS A 46 -8.14 9.70 5.15
C CYS A 46 -8.34 8.97 6.48
N SER A 47 -7.41 8.09 6.84
CA SER A 47 -7.37 7.54 8.19
C SER A 47 -6.97 8.60 9.21
N SER A 48 -7.52 8.49 10.43
CA SER A 48 -7.20 9.36 11.58
C SER A 48 -6.43 8.63 12.69
N ASN A 49 -6.05 7.37 12.47
CA ASN A 49 -5.58 6.45 13.51
C ASN A 49 -4.04 6.34 13.61
N GLY A 50 -3.27 7.20 12.93
CA GLY A 50 -1.81 7.18 12.97
C GLY A 50 -1.15 6.05 12.16
N GLY A 51 -1.90 5.32 11.34
CA GLY A 51 -1.38 4.19 10.55
C GLY A 51 -0.30 4.60 9.56
N CYS A 52 -0.39 5.81 8.99
CA CYS A 52 0.62 6.34 8.07
C CYS A 52 1.97 6.56 8.76
N GLU A 53 1.96 7.18 9.94
CA GLU A 53 3.14 7.46 10.74
C GLU A 53 3.80 6.15 11.20
N PHE A 54 2.97 5.17 11.61
CA PHE A 54 3.42 3.82 11.91
C PHE A 54 4.12 3.18 10.71
N VAL A 55 3.52 3.21 9.51
CA VAL A 55 4.13 2.61 8.32
C VAL A 55 5.40 3.33 7.89
N LYS A 56 5.39 4.66 7.90
CA LYS A 56 6.57 5.47 7.57
C LYS A 56 7.78 5.15 8.47
N SER A 57 7.52 4.85 9.74
CA SER A 57 8.58 4.57 10.72
C SER A 57 9.08 3.12 10.68
N ASN A 58 8.20 2.15 10.37
CA ASN A 58 8.50 0.72 10.49
C ASN A 58 8.72 0.00 9.15
N TYR A 59 8.19 0.54 8.05
CA TYR A 59 8.28 -0.06 6.72
C TYR A 59 8.67 1.00 5.67
N PRO A 60 9.90 1.52 5.71
CA PRO A 60 10.33 2.64 4.86
C PRO A 60 10.29 2.35 3.36
N ASN A 61 10.25 1.07 2.96
CA ASN A 61 10.14 0.65 1.55
C ASN A 61 8.69 0.62 1.04
N VAL A 62 7.69 0.85 1.91
CA VAL A 62 6.28 0.97 1.53
C VAL A 62 6.03 2.38 1.02
N LYS A 63 5.52 2.50 -0.21
CA LYS A 63 5.11 3.80 -0.76
C LYS A 63 3.78 4.22 -0.14
N LEU A 64 3.72 5.44 0.38
CA LEU A 64 2.51 6.02 0.96
C LEU A 64 1.82 6.92 -0.06
N LEU A 65 0.58 6.60 -0.41
CA LEU A 65 -0.29 7.44 -1.22
C LEU A 65 -1.40 8.01 -0.33
N LYS A 66 -1.29 9.27 0.06
CA LYS A 66 -2.26 9.93 0.94
C LYS A 66 -3.34 10.66 0.13
N GLN A 67 -4.59 10.32 0.38
CA GLN A 67 -5.75 10.93 -0.26
C GLN A 67 -6.25 12.11 0.56
N GLY A 68 -6.67 13.18 -0.14
CA GLY A 68 -7.24 14.38 0.48
C GLY A 68 -8.70 14.25 0.91
N LYS A 69 -9.38 13.16 0.53
CA LYS A 69 -10.74 12.81 0.99
C LYS A 69 -10.95 11.30 0.96
N ASN A 70 -11.95 10.81 1.69
CA ASN A 70 -12.37 9.41 1.64
C ASN A 70 -13.06 9.13 0.29
N TYR A 71 -12.44 8.31 -0.55
CA TYR A 71 -12.92 7.93 -1.87
C TYR A 71 -13.68 6.59 -1.88
N GLU A 72 -13.93 5.99 -0.72
CA GLU A 72 -14.39 4.59 -0.60
C GLU A 72 -13.40 3.58 -1.20
N PHE A 73 -13.61 2.29 -0.93
CA PHE A 73 -12.60 1.24 -1.15
C PHE A 73 -12.16 1.08 -2.62
N ALA A 74 -13.12 0.89 -3.53
CA ALA A 74 -12.81 0.56 -4.92
C ALA A 74 -12.07 1.69 -5.65
N LYS A 75 -12.51 2.94 -5.43
CA LYS A 75 -11.89 4.09 -6.07
C LYS A 75 -10.50 4.41 -5.51
N ALA A 76 -10.30 4.23 -4.20
CA ALA A 76 -8.97 4.37 -3.60
C ALA A 76 -7.97 3.38 -4.20
N ASN A 77 -8.36 2.11 -4.40
CA ASN A 77 -7.50 1.11 -5.03
C ASN A 77 -7.21 1.43 -6.50
N ASN A 78 -8.22 1.89 -7.25
CA ASN A 78 -8.03 2.27 -8.65
C ASN A 78 -7.06 3.45 -8.81
N ILE A 79 -7.04 4.39 -7.88
CA ILE A 79 -6.09 5.52 -7.91
C ILE A 79 -4.65 5.02 -7.68
N ALA A 80 -4.44 3.99 -6.85
CA ALA A 80 -3.10 3.42 -6.67
C ALA A 80 -2.60 2.56 -7.83
N LEU A 81 -3.49 2.15 -8.73
CA LEU A 81 -3.13 1.40 -9.94
C LEU A 81 -2.78 2.32 -11.13
N GLN A 82 -3.07 3.61 -11.05
CA GLN A 82 -2.76 4.61 -12.08
C GLN A 82 -1.31 5.08 -11.97
#